data_AF-A0A7C1ZES0-F1
#
_entry.id   AF-A0A7C1ZES0-F1
#
_cell.length_a   1.000
_cell.length_b   1.000
_cell.length_c   1.000
_cell.angle_alpha   90.00
_cell.angle_beta   90.00
_cell.angle_gamma   90.00
#
_symmetry.space_group_name_H-M   'P 1'
#
loop_
_entity.id
_entity.type
_entity.pdbx_description
1 polymer ?
#
loop_
_entity_poly.entity_id
_entity_poly.type
_entity_poly.pdbx_seq_one_letter_code
_entity_poly.pdbx_strand_id
1 'polypeptide(L)'
;MKVNLNTLDLFDDLAGQLFDQWFDLDMLERDEEREEVRMFFGRSRKGPFNRCLTIKGVKNLAIDDKERVGINTLEDIRIDLNRERLVITGHVPLKVVADIGPNFSIELSTADNREGSS
;
A
#
# COMPACT_ATOMS: atom_id res chain seq x y z
N MET A 1 -8.87 -9.54 2.99
CA MET A 1 -9.93 -8.59 2.59
C MET A 1 -9.48 -7.89 1.32
N LYS A 2 -10.38 -7.69 0.34
CA LYS A 2 -10.05 -7.12 -0.98
C LYS A 2 -11.03 -6.01 -1.33
N VAL A 3 -10.51 -4.80 -1.58
CA VAL A 3 -11.24 -3.60 -2.00
C VAL A 3 -11.02 -3.38 -3.49
N ASN A 4 -12.09 -3.18 -4.25
CA ASN A 4 -12.10 -2.78 -5.65
C ASN A 4 -13.38 -1.96 -5.92
N LEU A 5 -13.67 -1.59 -7.18
CA LEU A 5 -14.87 -0.83 -7.55
C LEU A 5 -16.20 -1.40 -7.01
N ASN A 6 -16.30 -2.73 -6.86
CA ASN A 6 -17.53 -3.38 -6.39
C ASN A 6 -17.59 -3.53 -4.86
N THR A 7 -16.51 -3.26 -4.15
CA THR A 7 -16.38 -3.47 -2.69
C THR A 7 -15.79 -2.26 -1.98
N LEU A 8 -16.08 -1.06 -2.49
CA LEU A 8 -15.60 0.21 -1.95
C LEU A 8 -16.12 0.49 -0.53
N ASP A 9 -17.27 -0.06 -0.19
CA ASP A 9 -17.87 -0.01 1.16
C ASP A 9 -16.97 -0.63 2.24
N LEU A 10 -16.06 -1.54 1.85
CA LEU A 10 -15.07 -2.16 2.75
C LEU A 10 -13.80 -1.32 2.92
N PHE A 11 -13.69 -0.16 2.27
CA PHE A 11 -12.48 0.65 2.30
C PHE A 11 -12.19 1.22 3.68
N ASP A 12 -13.21 1.69 4.41
CA ASP A 12 -13.02 2.24 5.75
C ASP A 12 -12.52 1.17 6.74
N ASP A 13 -13.00 -0.06 6.61
CA ASP A 13 -12.51 -1.22 7.38
C ASP A 13 -11.05 -1.57 7.02
N LEU A 14 -10.67 -1.40 5.75
CA LEU A 14 -9.28 -1.57 5.29
C LEU A 14 -8.37 -0.50 5.89
N ALA A 15 -8.78 0.77 5.77
CA ALA A 15 -8.05 1.91 6.30
C ALA A 15 -7.87 1.80 7.82
N GLY A 16 -8.93 1.41 8.55
CA GLY A 16 -8.88 1.19 9.99
C GLY A 16 -7.89 0.09 10.41
N GLN A 17 -7.68 -0.94 9.59
CA GLN A 17 -6.67 -1.98 9.85
C GLN A 17 -5.23 -1.55 9.54
N LEU A 18 -5.06 -0.51 8.71
CA LEU A 18 -3.78 0.05 8.30
C LEU A 18 -3.33 1.22 9.18
N PHE A 19 -4.26 1.83 9.91
CA PHE A 19 -3.97 2.94 10.82
C PHE A 19 -2.87 2.55 11.84
N ASP A 20 -1.97 3.49 12.13
CA ASP A 20 -0.80 3.34 13.02
C ASP A 20 0.19 2.22 12.65
N GLN A 21 0.11 1.67 11.44
CA GLN A 21 1.11 0.71 10.95
C GLN A 21 2.38 1.42 10.51
N TRP A 22 3.51 0.72 10.67
CA TRP A 22 4.82 1.21 10.27
C TRP A 22 5.25 0.55 8.96
N PHE A 23 5.85 1.32 8.06
CA PHE A 23 6.39 0.84 6.79
C PHE A 23 7.75 1.46 6.48
N ASP A 24 8.49 0.78 5.61
CA ASP A 24 9.76 1.25 5.07
C ASP A 24 9.63 1.36 3.55
N LEU A 25 9.94 2.54 3.00
CA LEU A 25 9.90 2.76 1.55
C LEU A 25 10.96 1.94 0.82
N ASP A 26 12.11 1.67 1.46
CA ASP A 26 13.17 0.86 0.85
C ASP A 26 12.74 -0.60 0.67
N MET A 27 11.65 -1.02 1.32
CA MET A 27 11.02 -2.33 1.17
C MET A 27 9.82 -2.32 0.21
N LEU A 28 9.49 -1.19 -0.41
CA LEU A 28 8.40 -1.13 -1.38
C LEU A 28 8.78 -1.94 -2.64
N GLU A 29 7.99 -2.95 -2.96
CA GLU A 29 8.16 -3.74 -4.18
C GLU A 29 7.20 -3.25 -5.27
N ARG A 30 7.71 -3.08 -6.50
CA ARG A 30 6.90 -2.78 -7.70
C ARG A 30 7.22 -3.80 -8.79
N ASP A 31 6.18 -4.41 -9.32
CA ASP A 31 6.22 -5.29 -10.47
C ASP A 31 5.44 -4.62 -11.61
N GLU A 32 6.15 -4.11 -12.61
CA GLU A 32 5.53 -3.41 -13.74
C GLU A 32 4.82 -4.35 -14.71
N GLU A 33 5.30 -5.59 -14.87
CA GLU A 33 4.67 -6.58 -15.75
C GLU A 33 3.32 -7.04 -15.19
N ARG A 34 3.23 -7.17 -13.87
CA ARG A 34 2.00 -7.56 -13.14
C ARG A 34 1.16 -6.37 -12.68
N GLU A 35 1.63 -5.14 -12.94
CA GLU A 35 1.01 -3.89 -12.47
C GLU A 35 0.70 -3.92 -10.96
N GLU A 36 1.66 -4.37 -10.17
CA GLU A 36 1.49 -4.68 -8.75
C GLU A 36 2.48 -3.87 -7.90
N VAL A 37 1.99 -3.26 -6.82
CA VAL A 37 2.80 -2.60 -5.79
C VAL A 37 2.53 -3.27 -4.45
N ARG A 38 3.58 -3.60 -3.70
CA ARG A 38 3.49 -4.15 -2.35
C ARG A 38 4.18 -3.23 -1.37
N MET A 39 3.44 -2.85 -0.34
CA MET A 39 3.96 -2.06 0.79
C MET A 39 3.91 -2.91 2.05
N PHE A 40 5.07 -3.16 2.64
CA PHE A 40 5.21 -4.04 3.80
C PHE A 40 5.00 -3.27 5.10
N PHE A 41 4.18 -3.83 5.99
CA PHE A 41 3.75 -3.22 7.24
C PHE A 41 4.09 -4.05 8.46
N GLY A 42 4.57 -3.38 9.49
CA GLY A 42 4.86 -3.95 10.81
C GLY A 42 4.09 -3.24 11.93
N ARG A 43 3.87 -3.96 13.03
CA ARG A 43 3.27 -3.39 14.26
C ARG A 43 4.24 -2.50 15.04
N SER A 44 5.52 -2.49 14.70
CA SER A 44 6.52 -1.64 15.34
C SER A 44 7.57 -1.18 14.34
N ARG A 45 8.30 -0.13 14.68
CA ARG A 45 9.41 0.43 13.88
C ARG A 45 10.58 -0.52 13.62
N LYS A 46 10.66 -1.67 14.31
CA LYS A 46 11.81 -2.59 14.26
C LYS A 46 11.42 -4.07 14.14
N GLY A 47 10.13 -4.36 14.01
CA GLY A 47 9.58 -5.71 14.19
C GLY A 47 8.81 -6.19 12.97
N PRO A 48 8.63 -7.51 12.83
CA PRO A 48 8.50 -8.15 11.52
C PRO A 48 7.36 -7.54 10.73
N PHE A 49 7.67 -7.15 9.48
CA PHE A 49 6.70 -6.71 8.51
C PHE A 49 5.89 -7.92 8.03
N ASN A 50 4.97 -8.40 8.87
CA ASN A 50 4.25 -9.65 8.64
C ASN A 50 2.97 -9.48 7.83
N ARG A 51 2.60 -8.23 7.50
CA ARG A 51 1.52 -7.91 6.58
C ARG A 51 2.07 -7.07 5.44
N CYS A 52 1.42 -7.12 4.29
CA CYS A 52 1.62 -6.15 3.24
C CYS A 52 0.28 -5.69 2.68
N LEU A 53 0.26 -4.47 2.18
CA LEU A 53 -0.79 -3.98 1.31
C LEU A 53 -0.34 -4.19 -0.12
N THR A 54 -1.11 -5.00 -0.83
CA THR A 54 -0.91 -5.26 -2.25
C THR A 54 -1.92 -4.43 -3.03
N ILE A 55 -1.43 -3.62 -3.95
CA ILE A 55 -2.22 -2.79 -4.87
C ILE A 55 -1.96 -3.34 -6.27
N LYS A 56 -3.00 -3.87 -6.92
CA LYS A 56 -2.96 -4.39 -8.29
C LYS A 56 -3.59 -3.39 -9.25
N GLY A 57 -3.17 -3.43 -10.51
CA GLY A 57 -3.58 -2.50 -11.55
C GLY A 57 -2.93 -1.12 -11.40
N VAL A 58 -1.74 -1.04 -10.80
CA VAL A 58 -0.98 0.21 -10.67
C VAL A 58 -0.29 0.54 -11.99
N LYS A 59 -0.66 1.66 -12.60
CA LYS A 59 -0.08 2.14 -13.86
C LYS A 59 1.18 2.95 -13.61
N ASN A 60 1.11 3.88 -12.66
CA ASN A 60 2.23 4.73 -12.26
C ASN A 60 2.34 4.79 -10.75
N LEU A 61 3.55 4.99 -10.27
CA LEU A 61 3.84 5.22 -8.86
C LEU A 61 4.73 6.46 -8.73
N ALA A 62 4.30 7.41 -7.90
CA ALA A 62 5.07 8.59 -7.53
C ALA A 62 5.25 8.63 -6.01
N ILE A 63 6.47 8.91 -5.56
CA ILE A 63 6.83 8.98 -4.15
C ILE A 63 7.45 10.34 -3.89
N ASP A 64 6.87 11.10 -2.96
CA ASP A 64 7.44 12.32 -2.41
C ASP A 64 7.89 12.03 -0.97
N ASP A 65 9.18 11.78 -0.79
CA ASP A 65 9.84 11.56 0.51
C ASP A 65 11.02 12.54 0.63
N LYS A 66 10.74 13.75 1.13
CA LYS A 66 11.72 14.83 1.20
C LYS A 66 12.76 14.62 2.29
N GLU A 67 12.36 13.97 3.37
CA GLU A 67 13.16 13.87 4.59
C GLU A 67 13.94 12.55 4.66
N ARG A 68 13.54 11.51 3.91
CA ARG A 68 14.25 10.22 3.79
C ARG A 68 14.61 9.60 5.15
N VAL A 69 13.63 9.59 6.04
CA VAL A 69 13.79 9.10 7.43
C VAL A 69 13.71 7.57 7.55
N GLY A 70 13.54 6.86 6.42
CA GLY A 70 13.41 5.41 6.34
C GLY A 70 12.03 4.93 6.77
N ILE A 71 11.87 4.65 8.08
CA ILE A 71 10.65 4.03 8.62
C ILE A 71 9.62 5.08 9.03
N ASN A 72 8.45 4.99 8.39
CA ASN A 72 7.34 5.92 8.52
C ASN A 72 6.09 5.25 9.12
N THR A 73 5.24 6.05 9.77
CA THR A 73 3.90 5.62 10.20
C THR A 73 2.90 5.96 9.11
N LEU A 74 1.98 5.05 8.80
CA LEU A 74 0.84 5.32 7.93
C LEU A 74 -0.18 6.15 8.71
N GLU A 75 -0.47 7.35 8.20
CA GLU A 75 -1.46 8.25 8.79
C GLU A 75 -2.81 8.16 8.07
N ASP A 76 -2.78 8.03 6.75
CA ASP A 76 -3.99 8.03 5.93
C ASP A 76 -3.80 7.28 4.62
N ILE A 77 -4.90 6.75 4.11
CA ILE A 77 -5.02 6.13 2.80
C ILE A 77 -6.35 6.57 2.18
N ARG A 78 -6.31 7.08 0.95
CA ARG A 78 -7.49 7.62 0.25
C ARG A 78 -7.55 7.13 -1.19
N ILE A 79 -8.75 6.80 -1.66
CA ILE A 79 -9.02 6.53 -3.07
C ILE A 79 -9.79 7.72 -3.67
N ASP A 80 -9.26 8.27 -4.76
CA ASP A 80 -9.96 9.23 -5.62
C ASP A 80 -10.31 8.53 -6.93
N LEU A 81 -11.55 8.06 -7.04
CA LEU A 81 -12.04 7.36 -8.24
C LEU A 81 -12.23 8.28 -9.44
N ASN A 82 -12.46 9.58 -9.22
CA ASN A 82 -12.60 10.53 -10.33
C ASN A 82 -11.27 10.76 -11.03
N ARG A 83 -10.16 10.57 -10.31
CA ARG A 83 -8.79 10.69 -10.82
C ARG A 83 -8.07 9.36 -10.98
N GLU A 84 -8.75 8.26 -10.68
CA GLU A 84 -8.20 6.90 -10.62
C GLU A 84 -6.88 6.85 -9.83
N ARG A 85 -6.89 7.35 -8.59
CA ARG A 85 -5.69 7.42 -7.74
C ARG A 85 -5.89 6.82 -6.37
N LEU A 86 -4.86 6.15 -5.88
CA LEU A 86 -4.65 5.84 -4.48
C LEU A 86 -3.57 6.77 -3.91
N VAL A 87 -3.85 7.38 -2.77
CA VAL A 87 -2.92 8.25 -2.06
C VAL A 87 -2.70 7.70 -0.65
N ILE A 88 -1.44 7.44 -0.31
CA ILE A 88 -1.01 7.05 1.04
C ILE A 88 -0.16 8.18 1.59
N THR A 89 -0.47 8.66 2.80
CA THR A 89 0.32 9.67 3.49
C THR A 89 0.87 9.12 4.80
N GLY A 90 2.11 9.46 5.09
CA GLY A 90 2.78 9.12 6.34
C GLY A 90 3.32 10.35 7.05
N HIS A 91 3.75 10.13 8.30
CA HIS A 91 4.36 11.15 9.13
C HIS A 91 5.70 11.62 8.56
N VAL A 92 6.03 12.92 8.71
CA VAL A 92 7.20 13.60 8.10
C VAL A 92 7.09 13.62 6.57
N PRO A 93 6.86 14.77 5.91
CA PRO A 93 6.04 14.88 4.69
C PRO A 93 6.34 13.78 3.67
N LEU A 94 5.58 12.69 3.79
CA LEU A 94 5.67 11.52 2.94
C LEU A 94 4.34 11.33 2.25
N LYS A 95 4.40 11.22 0.93
CA LYS A 95 3.25 10.96 0.09
C LYS A 95 3.60 9.94 -1.00
N VAL A 96 2.87 8.84 -1.00
CA VAL A 96 2.89 7.84 -2.07
C VAL A 96 1.60 7.97 -2.87
N VAL A 97 1.72 8.14 -4.18
CA VAL A 97 0.59 8.27 -5.11
C VAL A 97 0.72 7.17 -6.16
N ALA A 98 -0.29 6.30 -6.23
CA ALA A 98 -0.41 5.31 -7.27
C ALA A 98 -1.59 5.68 -8.18
N ASP A 99 -1.31 5.82 -9.48
CA ASP A 99 -2.37 5.84 -10.49
C ASP A 99 -2.84 4.39 -10.68
N ILE A 100 -4.14 4.16 -10.53
CA ILE A 100 -4.76 2.83 -10.56
C ILE A 100 -5.67 2.70 -11.78
N GLY A 101 -5.76 1.51 -12.37
CA GLY A 101 -6.64 1.26 -13.51
C GLY A 101 -8.07 0.82 -13.11
N PRO A 102 -8.97 0.61 -14.09
CA PRO A 102 -10.36 0.21 -13.84
C PRO A 102 -10.50 -1.17 -13.18
N ASN A 103 -9.48 -2.03 -13.29
CA ASN A 103 -9.46 -3.37 -12.69
C ASN A 103 -8.62 -3.42 -11.41
N PHE A 104 -8.46 -2.28 -10.71
CA PHE A 104 -7.62 -2.23 -9.52
C PHE A 104 -8.15 -3.14 -8.41
N SER A 105 -7.24 -3.57 -7.55
CA SER A 105 -7.63 -4.11 -6.26
C SER A 105 -6.60 -3.84 -5.19
N ILE A 106 -7.08 -3.56 -3.99
CA ILE A 106 -6.27 -3.31 -2.82
C ILE A 106 -6.57 -4.39 -1.79
N GLU A 107 -5.56 -5.09 -1.31
CA GLU A 107 -5.73 -6.19 -0.37
C GLU A 107 -4.66 -6.21 0.70
N LEU A 108 -5.08 -6.55 1.92
CA LEU A 108 -4.18 -6.91 3.01
C LEU A 108 -3.87 -8.41 2.92
N SER A 109 -2.59 -8.75 2.83
CA SER A 109 -2.06 -10.11 2.83
C SER A 109 -0.98 -10.27 3.90
N THR A 110 -0.69 -11.52 4.29
CA THR A 110 0.51 -11.82 5.06
C THR A 110 1.74 -11.65 4.18
N ALA A 111 2.83 -11.13 4.74
CA ALA A 111 4.06 -10.85 4.00
C ALA A 111 4.79 -12.11 3.50
N ASP A 112 4.33 -13.30 3.90
CA ASP A 112 4.77 -14.58 3.36
C ASP A 112 3.64 -15.31 2.65
N ASN A 113 3.83 -15.51 1.35
CA ASN A 113 3.62 -16.77 0.63
C ASN A 113 4.38 -16.67 -0.70
N ARG A 114 5.72 -16.70 -0.63
CA ARG A 114 6.48 -17.45 -1.64
C ARG A 114 6.42 -18.92 -1.23
N GLU A 115 5.23 -19.54 -1.30
CA GLU A 115 5.23 -20.99 -1.48
C GLU A 115 5.78 -21.22 -2.88
N GLY A 116 7.03 -21.69 -2.91
CA GLY A 116 7.68 -22.08 -4.13
C GLY A 116 6.83 -23.11 -4.84
N SER A 117 6.57 -22.84 -6.12
CA SER A 117 6.37 -23.89 -7.09
C SER A 117 7.51 -24.91 -6.92
N SER A 118 7.18 -26.12 -6.52
CA SER A 118 7.99 -27.33 -6.68
C SER A 118 7.07 -28.45 -7.13
#